data_AF-A0A833D2T0-F1
#
_entry.id   AF-A0A833D2T0-F1
#
_cell.length_a   1.000
_cell.length_b   1.000
_cell.length_c   1.000
_cell.angle_alpha   90.00
_cell.angle_beta   90.00
_cell.angle_gamma   90.00
#
_symmetry.space_group_name_H-M   'P 1'
#
loop_
_entity.id
_entity.type
_entity.pdbx_description
1 polymer ?
#
loop_
_entity_poly.entity_id
_entity_poly.type
_entity_poly.pdbx_seq_one_letter_code
_entity_poly.pdbx_strand_id
1 'polypeptide(L)' 'MTHSLLKFLHIAGAVLIGGGLIGVWMADLRSRQLHELKPFAEAVRNIAVFYDGVVVPGALLLLISGTWLIVEYYG' A
#
# COMPACT_ATOMS: atom_id res chain seq x y z
N MET A 1 5.47 -18.35 -18.50
CA MET A 1 5.20 -18.31 -17.03
C MET A 1 5.55 -16.96 -16.42
N THR A 2 6.67 -16.34 -16.81
CA THR A 2 7.13 -15.03 -16.32
C THR A 2 6.08 -13.92 -16.43
N HIS A 3 5.42 -13.76 -17.60
CA HIS A 3 4.39 -12.75 -17.78
C HIS A 3 3.21 -12.88 -16.80
N SER A 4 2.66 -14.08 -16.63
CA SER A 4 1.54 -14.32 -15.70
C SER A 4 1.95 -14.02 -14.25
N LEU A 5 3.18 -14.36 -13.87
CA LEU A 5 3.73 -14.05 -12.55
C LEU A 5 3.88 -12.53 -12.37
N LEU A 6 4.49 -11.83 -13.33
CA LEU A 6 4.67 -10.38 -13.26
C LEU A 6 3.32 -9.64 -13.22
N LYS A 7 2.35 -10.08 -14.03
CA LYS A 7 0.98 -9.52 -14.00
C LYS A 7 0.32 -9.75 -12.64
N PHE A 8 0.48 -10.94 -12.06
CA PHE A 8 -0.02 -11.22 -10.72
C PHE A 8 0.61 -10.29 -9.68
N LEU A 9 1.95 -10.16 -9.66
CA LEU A 9 2.65 -9.26 -8.75
C LEU A 9 2.21 -7.81 -8.95
N HIS A 10 2.01 -7.37 -10.18
CA HIS A 10 1.56 -6.02 -10.48
C HIS A 10 0.18 -5.72 -9.90
N ILE A 11 -0.78 -6.64 -10.10
CA ILE A 11 -2.13 -6.52 -9.53
C ILE A 11 -2.08 -6.62 -7.99
N ALA A 12 -1.28 -7.52 -7.44
CA ALA A 12 -1.10 -7.64 -5.99
C ALA A 12 -0.56 -6.34 -5.39
N GLY A 13 0.39 -5.68 -6.07
CA GLY A 13 0.92 -4.38 -5.67
C GLY A 13 -0.16 -3.31 -5.65
N ALA A 14 -1.01 -3.27 -6.68
CA ALA A 14 -2.15 -2.35 -6.73
C ALA A 14 -3.14 -2.59 -5.58
N VAL A 15 -3.44 -3.85 -5.27
CA VAL A 15 -4.31 -4.23 -4.16
C VAL A 15 -3.71 -3.82 -2.81
N LEU A 16 -2.40 -4.01 -2.61
CA LEU A 16 -1.71 -3.58 -1.40
C LEU A 16 -1.76 -2.05 -1.23
N ILE A 17 -1.51 -1.28 -2.29
CA ILE A 17 -1.64 0.18 -2.27
C ILE A 17 -3.07 0.57 -1.89
N GLY A 18 -4.08 0.00 -2.56
CA GLY A 18 -5.48 0.32 -2.29
C GLY A 18 -5.90 -0.02 -0.86
N GLY A 19 -5.60 -1.23 -0.39
CA GLY A 19 -5.90 -1.67 0.97
C GLY A 19 -5.18 -0.86 2.03
N GLY A 20 -3.90 -0.54 1.81
CA GLY A 20 -3.12 0.31 2.69
C GLY A 20 -3.68 1.74 2.77
N LEU A 21 -4.06 2.34 1.63
CA LEU A 21 -4.67 3.68 1.60
C LEU A 21 -6.04 3.71 2.29
N ILE A 22 -6.84 2.66 2.14
CA ILE A 22 -8.10 2.52 2.89
C ILE A 22 -7.80 2.45 4.41
N GLY A 23 -6.79 1.69 4.81
CA GLY A 23 -6.34 1.61 6.21
C GLY A 23 -5.88 2.96 6.77
N VAL A 24 -5.06 3.70 6.00
CA VAL A 24 -4.65 5.08 6.31
C VAL A 24 -5.88 5.96 6.48
N TRP A 25 -6.82 5.93 5.54
CA TRP A 25 -8.02 6.76 5.57
C TRP A 25 -8.90 6.44 6.78
N MET A 26 -9.11 5.17 7.09
CA MET A 26 -9.86 4.76 8.27
C MET A 26 -9.19 5.21 9.57
N ALA A 27 -7.87 5.05 9.68
CA ALA A 27 -7.11 5.47 10.86
C ALA A 27 -7.13 7.00 11.03
N ASP A 28 -7.07 7.76 9.93
CA ASP A 28 -7.21 9.22 9.93
C ASP A 28 -8.62 9.68 10.34
N LEU A 29 -9.68 9.06 9.80
CA LEU A 29 -11.04 9.35 10.24
C LEU A 29 -11.24 9.05 11.74
N ARG A 30 -10.64 7.95 12.23
CA ARG A 30 -10.73 7.57 13.63
C ARG A 30 -9.97 8.54 14.54
N SER A 31 -8.79 9.01 14.15
CA SER A 31 -7.99 9.94 14.96
C SER A 31 -8.75 11.24 15.23
N ARG A 32 -9.51 11.73 14.24
CA ARG A 32 -10.36 12.94 14.35
C ARG A 32 -11.54 12.82 15.32
N GLN A 33 -11.94 11.60 15.68
CA GLN A 33 -13.06 11.33 16.59
C GLN A 33 -12.62 11.12 18.04
N LEU A 34 -11.32 10.97 18.29
CA LEU A 34 -10.76 10.63 19.59
C LEU A 34 -10.33 11.88 20.34
N HIS A 35 -10.65 11.93 21.64
CA HIS A 35 -10.36 13.07 22.52
C HIS A 35 -9.30 12.75 23.58
N GLU A 36 -9.01 11.46 23.77
CA GLU A 36 -7.96 11.00 24.68
C GLU A 36 -6.63 10.80 23.93
N LEU A 37 -5.54 11.25 24.53
CA LEU A 37 -4.22 11.26 23.90
C LEU A 37 -3.71 9.87 23.50
N LYS A 38 -3.92 8.86 24.35
CA LYS A 38 -3.43 7.49 24.10
C LYS A 38 -4.05 6.86 22.85
N PRO A 39 -5.38 6.71 22.73
CA PRO A 39 -5.98 6.14 21.53
C PRO A 39 -5.75 7.03 20.30
N PHE A 40 -5.66 8.35 20.47
CA PHE A 40 -5.28 9.25 19.36
C PHE A 40 -3.88 8.92 18.83
N ALA A 41 -2.88 8.79 19.70
CA ALA A 41 -1.51 8.44 19.31
C ALA A 41 -1.43 7.07 18.63
N GLU A 42 -2.25 6.10 19.07
CA GLU A 42 -2.37 4.80 18.40
C GLU A 42 -2.98 4.91 17.00
N ALA A 43 -4.04 5.71 16.84
CA ALA A 43 -4.64 5.95 15.52
C ALA A 43 -3.63 6.60 14.55
N VAL A 44 -2.87 7.60 15.01
CA VAL A 44 -1.81 8.23 14.22
C VAL A 44 -0.68 7.25 13.90
N ARG A 45 -0.27 6.40 14.84
CA ARG A 45 0.72 5.35 14.59
C ARG A 45 0.23 4.35 13.55
N ASN A 46 -1.05 3.99 13.58
CA ASN A 46 -1.63 3.09 12.59
C ASN A 46 -1.61 3.69 11.17
N ILE A 47 -1.74 5.01 11.02
CA ILE A 47 -1.55 5.67 9.71
C ILE A 47 -0.14 5.36 9.18
N ALA A 48 0.91 5.56 9.99
CA ALA A 48 2.28 5.27 9.59
C ALA A 48 2.48 3.78 9.29
N VAL A 49 1.91 2.89 10.11
CA VAL A 49 2.00 1.44 9.87
C VAL A 49 1.34 1.03 8.55
N PHE A 50 0.16 1.56 8.21
CA PHE A 50 -0.48 1.24 6.94
C PHE A 50 0.28 1.85 5.75
N TYR A 51 0.78 3.08 5.89
CA TYR A 51 1.52 3.74 4.82
C TYR A 51 2.88 3.06 4.57
N ASP A 52 3.75 3.05 5.58
CA ASP A 52 5.11 2.53 5.47
C ASP A 52 5.13 0.99 5.37
N GLY A 53 4.20 0.32 6.05
CA GLY A 53 4.15 -1.14 6.14
C GLY A 53 3.34 -1.83 5.03
N VAL A 54 2.43 -1.13 4.35
CA VAL A 54 1.56 -1.74 3.31
C VAL A 54 1.61 -0.96 2.00
N VAL A 55 1.36 0.34 2.03
CA VAL A 55 1.31 1.16 0.79
C VAL A 55 2.66 1.19 0.10
N VAL A 56 3.74 1.50 0.82
CA VAL A 56 5.08 1.61 0.25
C VAL A 56 5.56 0.27 -0.33
N PRO A 57 5.46 -0.88 0.37
CA PRO A 57 5.76 -2.18 -0.22
C PRO A 57 4.91 -2.51 -1.45
N GLY A 58 3.61 -2.17 -1.43
CA GLY A 58 2.73 -2.33 -2.58
C GLY A 58 3.17 -1.51 -3.78
N ALA A 59 3.57 -0.26 -3.56
CA ALA A 59 4.09 0.63 -4.60
C ALA A 59 5.40 0.12 -5.20
N LEU A 60 6.33 -0.36 -4.37
CA LEU A 60 7.58 -0.96 -4.84
C LEU A 60 7.31 -2.21 -5.68
N LEU A 61 6.43 -3.10 -5.20
CA LEU A 61 6.06 -4.32 -5.92
C LEU A 61 5.41 -4.00 -7.28
N LEU A 62 4.48 -3.04 -7.31
CA LEU A 62 3.81 -2.59 -8.52
C LEU A 62 4.79 -1.96 -9.51
N LEU A 63 5.69 -1.09 -9.03
CA LEU A 63 6.70 -0.42 -9.85
C LEU A 63 7.65 -1.43 -10.47
N ILE A 64 8.27 -2.29 -9.66
CA ILE A 64 9.25 -3.28 -10.14
C ILE A 64 8.61 -4.21 -11.17
N SER A 65 7.44 -4.77 -10.86
CA SER A 65 6.74 -5.68 -11.78
C SER A 65 6.26 -4.99 -13.06
N GLY A 66 5.80 -3.74 -12.96
CA GLY A 66 5.36 -2.93 -14.10
C GLY A 66 6.53 -2.55 -15.01
N THR A 67 7.63 -2.08 -14.45
CA THR A 67 8.86 -1.78 -15.21
C THR A 67 9.40 -3.04 -15.88
N TRP A 68 9.41 -4.19 -15.20
CA TRP A 68 9.84 -5.45 -15.80
C TRP A 68 8.94 -5.84 -16.98
N LEU A 69 7.61 -5.71 -16.84
CA LEU A 69 6.68 -5.94 -17.95
C LEU A 69 6.97 -5.03 -19.14
N ILE A 70 7.32 -3.77 -18.91
CA ILE A 70 7.65 -2.85 -20.01
C ILE A 70 8.92 -3.32 -20.72
N VAL A 71 10.01 -3.54 -19.98
CA VAL A 71 11.31 -3.95 -20.53
C VAL A 71 11.21 -5.27 -21.30
N GLU A 72 10.48 -6.25 -20.76
CA GLU A 72 10.32 -7.57 -21.39
C GLU A 72 9.58 -7.50 -22.74
N TYR A 73 8.62 -6.59 -22.90
CA TYR A 73 7.74 -6.54 -24.07
C TYR A 73 8.08 -5.42 -25.07
N TYR A 74 8.72 -4.36 -24.62
CA TYR A 74 8.95 -3.15 -25.43
C TYR A 74 10.43 -2.75 -25.55
N GLY A 75 11.34 -3.38 -24.79
CA GLY A 75 12.75 -3.00 -24.71
C GLY A 75 12.99 -1.72 -23.93
#